data_AF-A0A134AH20-F1
#
_entry.id   AF-A0A134AH20-F1
#
_cell.length_a   1.000
_cell.length_b   1.000
_cell.length_c   1.000
_cell.angle_alpha   90.00
_cell.angle_beta   90.00
_cell.angle_gamma   90.00
#
_symmetry.space_group_name_H-M   'P 1'
#
loop_
_entity.id
_entity.type
_entity.pdbx_description
1 polymer ?
#
loop_
_entity_poly.entity_id
_entity_poly.type
_entity_poly.pdbx_seq_one_letter_code
_entity_poly.pdbx_strand_id
1 'polypeptide(L)'
;MIQKLDIKMTAYTLGVSLLFGFLREYFHPALPDTIGLTVGFILFLASMVIAGMEIKKNLGMFYAYAENWNGGFFNNSALILGVSNFFFTSRYAFYITANVLSAIYLVARIILRKSLQRESDN
;
A
#
# COMPACT_ATOMS: atom_id res chain seq x y z
N MET A 1 9.79 -11.07 -14.46
CA MET A 1 8.43 -11.25 -15.02
C MET A 1 7.43 -10.65 -14.04
N ILE A 2 6.47 -9.82 -14.50
CA ILE A 2 5.43 -9.26 -13.63
C ILE A 2 4.44 -10.36 -13.29
N GLN A 3 4.15 -10.61 -12.01
CA GLN A 3 3.19 -11.64 -11.63
C GLN A 3 1.76 -11.10 -11.66
N LYS A 4 0.80 -11.98 -11.96
CA LYS A 4 -0.64 -11.65 -11.88
C LYS A 4 -1.02 -11.10 -10.50
N LEU A 5 -0.39 -11.61 -9.43
CA LEU A 5 -0.62 -11.13 -8.07
C LEU A 5 -0.17 -9.68 -7.89
N ASP A 6 0.99 -9.28 -8.44
CA ASP A 6 1.49 -7.91 -8.32
C ASP A 6 0.53 -6.92 -8.99
N ILE A 7 0.01 -7.26 -10.18
CA ILE A 7 -1.01 -6.47 -10.89
C ILE A 7 -2.29 -6.34 -10.06
N LYS A 8 -2.78 -7.46 -9.50
CA LYS A 8 -3.98 -7.47 -8.66
C LYS A 8 -3.79 -6.57 -7.43
N MET A 9 -2.66 -6.68 -6.74
CA MET A 9 -2.39 -5.86 -5.55
C MET A 9 -2.23 -4.38 -5.90
N THR A 10 -1.59 -4.04 -7.03
CA THR A 10 -1.53 -2.66 -7.52
C THR A 10 -2.91 -2.09 -7.85
N ALA A 11 -3.77 -2.85 -8.54
CA ALA A 11 -5.14 -2.43 -8.83
C ALA A 11 -5.94 -2.22 -7.54
N TYR A 12 -5.73 -3.08 -6.55
CA TYR A 12 -6.30 -2.92 -5.22
C TYR A 12 -5.79 -1.66 -4.51
N THR A 13 -4.47 -1.39 -4.52
CA THR A 13 -3.89 -0.13 -4.00
C THR A 13 -4.54 1.08 -4.64
N LEU A 14 -4.76 1.07 -5.96
CA LEU A 14 -5.39 2.17 -6.68
C LEU A 14 -6.83 2.40 -6.18
N GLY A 15 -7.63 1.33 -6.12
CA GLY A 15 -9.02 1.41 -5.65
C GLY A 15 -9.12 1.92 -4.21
N VAL A 16 -8.29 1.39 -3.30
CA VAL A 16 -8.23 1.85 -1.90
C VAL A 16 -7.76 3.31 -1.82
N SER A 17 -6.72 3.68 -2.57
CA SER A 17 -6.22 5.06 -2.59
C SER A 17 -7.29 6.05 -3.03
N LEU A 18 -8.04 5.72 -4.08
CA LEU A 18 -9.16 6.55 -4.56
C LEU A 18 -10.26 6.65 -3.52
N LEU A 19 -10.65 5.54 -2.89
CA LEU A 19 -11.65 5.52 -1.82
C LEU A 19 -11.23 6.42 -0.65
N PHE A 20 -10.04 6.21 -0.10
CA PHE A 20 -9.58 6.96 1.07
C PHE A 20 -9.29 8.42 0.75
N GLY A 21 -8.80 8.71 -0.46
CA GLY A 21 -8.67 10.08 -0.93
C GLY A 21 -10.02 10.80 -1.04
N PHE A 22 -11.02 10.12 -1.61
CA PHE A 22 -12.39 10.64 -1.67
C PHE A 22 -12.99 10.83 -0.27
N LEU A 23 -12.79 9.89 0.66
CA LEU A 23 -13.28 10.04 2.04
C LEU A 23 -12.66 11.26 2.74
N ARG A 24 -11.37 11.53 2.52
CA ARG A 24 -10.73 12.73 3.10
C ARG A 24 -11.35 14.01 2.56
N GLU A 25 -11.60 14.07 1.26
CA GLU A 25 -12.25 15.21 0.61
C GLU A 25 -13.71 15.34 1.02
N TYR A 26 -14.45 14.25 1.16
CA TYR A 26 -15.86 14.31 1.51
C TYR A 26 -16.11 14.75 2.94
N PHE A 27 -15.31 14.26 3.89
CA PHE A 27 -15.52 14.52 5.32
C PHE A 27 -14.76 15.75 5.84
N HIS A 28 -13.79 16.28 5.07
CA HIS A 28 -12.93 17.40 5.46
C HIS A 28 -12.47 17.39 6.95
N PRO A 29 -11.93 16.29 7.48
CA PRO A 29 -11.53 16.26 8.89
C PRO A 29 -10.48 17.33 9.20
N ALA A 30 -10.59 17.91 10.40
CA ALA A 30 -9.64 18.89 10.91
C ALA A 30 -8.34 18.21 11.35
N LEU A 31 -7.50 17.83 10.38
CA LEU A 31 -6.19 17.23 10.60
C LEU A 31 -5.10 18.23 10.21
N PRO A 32 -4.17 18.58 11.12
CA PRO A 32 -3.04 19.45 10.79
C PRO A 32 -2.15 18.84 9.70
N ASP A 33 -1.79 19.62 8.68
CA ASP A 33 -1.04 19.15 7.51
C ASP A 33 0.28 18.44 7.87
N THR A 34 1.04 18.99 8.82
CA THR A 34 2.33 18.41 9.23
C THR A 34 2.15 17.03 9.84
N ILE A 35 1.09 16.84 10.64
CA ILE A 35 0.75 15.55 11.24
C ILE A 35 0.29 14.60 10.14
N GLY A 36 -0.58 15.07 9.23
CA GLY A 36 -1.04 14.30 8.09
C GLY A 36 0.11 13.74 7.26
N LEU A 37 1.00 14.60 6.75
CA LEU A 37 2.15 14.18 5.97
C LEU A 37 3.05 13.19 6.71
N THR A 38 3.30 13.43 7.99
CA THR A 38 4.14 12.53 8.81
C THR A 38 3.52 11.13 8.90
N VAL A 39 2.21 11.06 9.20
CA VAL A 39 1.49 9.78 9.27
C VAL A 39 1.42 9.10 7.92
N GLY A 40 1.11 9.83 6.85
CA GLY A 40 1.09 9.32 5.49
C GLY A 40 2.44 8.71 5.08
N PHE A 41 3.55 9.37 5.40
CA PHE A 41 4.88 8.88 5.11
C PHE A 41 5.26 7.63 5.93
N ILE A 42 4.88 7.56 7.21
CA ILE A 42 5.08 6.38 8.05
C ILE A 42 4.32 5.17 7.46
N LEU A 43 3.06 5.37 7.06
CA LEU A 43 2.24 4.31 6.43
C LEU A 43 2.84 3.87 5.09
N PHE A 44 3.32 4.82 4.29
CA PHE A 44 4.03 4.52 3.05
C PHE A 44 5.24 3.61 3.31
N LEU A 45 6.12 3.95 4.25
CA LEU A 45 7.29 3.13 4.57
C LEU A 45 6.91 1.75 5.13
N ALA A 46 5.96 1.71 6.07
CA ALA A 46 5.45 0.47 6.64
C ALA A 46 4.91 -0.48 5.55
N SER A 47 4.18 0.07 4.57
CA SER A 47 3.68 -0.71 3.44
C SER A 47 4.80 -1.34 2.61
N MET A 48 5.92 -0.64 2.38
CA MET A 48 7.06 -1.17 1.62
C MET A 48 7.75 -2.32 2.36
N VAL A 49 7.94 -2.19 3.68
CA VAL A 49 8.51 -3.25 4.52
C VAL A 49 7.62 -4.50 4.48
N ILE A 50 6.31 -4.31 4.65
CA ILE A 50 5.34 -5.41 4.62
C ILE A 50 5.29 -6.06 3.23
N ALA A 51 5.36 -5.28 2.15
CA ALA A 51 5.41 -5.83 0.79
C ALA A 51 6.64 -6.73 0.57
N GLY A 52 7.79 -6.37 1.14
CA GLY A 52 8.98 -7.23 1.14
C GLY A 52 8.74 -8.56 1.86
N MET A 53 8.12 -8.51 3.04
CA MET A 53 7.76 -9.71 3.81
C MET A 53 6.75 -10.60 3.08
N GLU A 54 5.75 -10.00 2.44
CA GLU A 54 4.75 -10.69 1.62
C GLU A 54 5.38 -11.49 0.48
N ILE A 55 6.29 -10.85 -0.26
CA ILE A 55 6.97 -11.47 -1.39
C ILE A 55 7.85 -12.61 -0.89
N LYS A 56 8.61 -12.40 0.19
CA LYS A 56 9.49 -13.42 0.79
C LYS A 56 8.71 -14.64 1.27
N LYS A 57 7.51 -14.44 1.83
CA LYS A 57 6.64 -15.51 2.33
C LYS A 57 5.63 -16.03 1.30
N ASN A 58 5.70 -15.53 0.05
CA ASN A 58 4.77 -15.85 -1.03
C ASN A 58 3.28 -15.73 -0.62
N LEU A 59 2.95 -14.64 0.09
CA LEU A 59 1.61 -14.41 0.61
C LEU A 59 0.69 -13.90 -0.49
N GLY A 60 -0.57 -14.35 -0.45
CA GLY A 60 -1.60 -13.95 -1.41
C GLY A 60 -2.09 -12.51 -1.21
N MET A 61 -3.12 -12.13 -1.96
CA MET A 61 -3.72 -10.79 -1.85
C MET A 61 -4.35 -10.56 -0.48
N PHE A 62 -4.98 -11.57 0.12
CA PHE A 62 -5.60 -11.44 1.42
C PHE A 62 -5.06 -12.54 2.33
N TYR A 63 -4.40 -12.14 3.41
CA TYR A 63 -3.89 -13.05 4.43
C TYR A 63 -3.92 -12.35 5.79
N ALA A 64 -4.22 -13.09 6.86
CA ALA A 64 -4.22 -12.57 8.22
C ALA A 64 -2.97 -13.09 8.94
N TYR A 65 -2.18 -12.20 9.54
CA TYR A 65 -1.08 -12.59 10.41
C TYR A 65 -1.57 -12.59 11.86
N ALA A 66 -2.16 -13.71 12.29
CA ALA A 66 -2.30 -14.13 13.67
C ALA A 66 -3.11 -15.44 13.69
N GLU A 67 -2.55 -16.50 14.30
CA GLU A 67 -3.25 -17.78 14.54
C GLU A 67 -4.55 -17.64 15.34
N ASN A 68 -4.88 -16.44 15.87
CA ASN A 68 -6.07 -16.17 16.67
C ASN A 68 -6.97 -15.01 16.17
N TRP A 69 -6.82 -14.50 14.95
CA TRP A 69 -7.70 -13.42 14.46
C TRP A 69 -8.94 -13.97 13.72
N ASN A 70 -10.05 -14.12 14.46
CA ASN A 70 -11.39 -14.45 13.96
C ASN A 70 -12.09 -13.25 13.27
N GLY A 71 -11.41 -12.56 12.35
CA GLY A 71 -11.94 -11.38 11.66
C GLY A 71 -11.40 -11.25 10.25
N GLY A 72 -12.21 -11.61 9.26
CA GLY A 72 -11.83 -11.76 7.86
C GLY A 72 -11.09 -10.57 7.24
N PHE A 73 -9.88 -10.87 6.76
CA PHE A 73 -9.25 -10.37 5.53
C PHE A 73 -9.29 -8.86 5.22
N PHE A 74 -8.39 -8.03 5.75
CA PHE A 74 -8.10 -6.73 5.11
C PHE A 74 -6.67 -6.18 5.21
N ASN A 75 -5.80 -6.64 6.12
CA ASN A 75 -4.55 -5.90 6.38
C ASN A 75 -3.33 -6.41 5.57
N ASN A 76 -3.15 -5.91 4.35
CA ASN A 76 -1.95 -6.14 3.52
C ASN A 76 -1.25 -4.81 3.20
N SER A 77 -0.04 -4.89 2.65
CA SER A 77 0.74 -3.70 2.28
C SER A 77 0.02 -2.77 1.29
N ALA A 78 -0.76 -3.33 0.35
CA ALA A 78 -1.53 -2.54 -0.62
C ALA A 78 -2.65 -1.71 0.05
N LEU A 79 -3.34 -2.26 1.06
CA LEU A 79 -4.32 -1.50 1.86
C LEU A 79 -3.62 -0.38 2.61
N ILE A 80 -2.55 -0.68 3.34
CA ILE A 80 -1.82 0.31 4.16
C ILE A 80 -1.35 1.47 3.29
N LEU A 81 -0.80 1.15 2.11
CA LEU A 81 -0.40 2.17 1.15
C LEU A 81 -1.59 2.97 0.63
N GLY A 82 -2.72 2.34 0.33
CA GLY A 82 -3.92 3.05 -0.10
C GLY A 82 -4.49 3.97 0.98
N VAL A 83 -4.47 3.55 2.24
CA VAL A 83 -4.85 4.39 3.39
C VAL A 83 -3.93 5.59 3.53
N SER A 84 -2.63 5.46 3.20
CA SER A 84 -1.71 6.59 3.24
C SER A 84 -2.15 7.75 2.33
N ASN A 85 -2.90 7.46 1.26
CA ASN A 85 -3.42 8.49 0.37
C ASN A 85 -4.30 9.50 1.10
N PHE A 86 -5.14 9.05 2.04
CA PHE A 86 -6.00 9.92 2.89
C PHE A 86 -5.22 11.09 3.50
N PHE A 87 -3.95 10.87 3.85
CA PHE A 87 -3.11 11.85 4.50
C PHE A 87 -2.39 12.79 3.53
N PHE A 88 -2.13 12.32 2.30
CA PHE A 88 -1.50 13.14 1.26
C PHE A 88 -2.48 14.08 0.56
N THR A 89 -3.78 13.79 0.60
CA THR A 89 -4.75 14.62 -0.13
C THR A 89 -4.96 16.01 0.47
N SER A 90 -4.42 16.31 1.66
CA SER A 90 -4.48 17.68 2.20
C SER A 90 -3.65 18.69 1.40
N ARG A 91 -2.69 18.21 0.60
CA ARG A 91 -1.80 19.07 -0.21
C ARG A 91 -1.84 18.79 -1.70
N TYR A 92 -2.27 17.61 -2.09
CA TYR A 92 -2.19 17.15 -3.47
C TYR A 92 -3.53 16.57 -3.90
N ALA A 93 -3.89 16.75 -5.16
CA ALA A 93 -5.15 16.21 -5.67
C ALA A 93 -5.16 14.67 -5.54
N PHE A 94 -6.21 14.15 -4.90
CA PHE A 94 -6.26 12.75 -4.46
C PHE A 94 -6.05 11.71 -5.58
N TYR A 95 -6.51 12.04 -6.80
CA TYR A 95 -6.38 11.17 -7.97
C TYR A 95 -4.93 11.12 -8.47
N ILE A 96 -4.18 12.21 -8.35
CA ILE A 96 -2.75 12.25 -8.72
C ILE A 96 -1.97 11.35 -7.77
N THR A 97 -2.15 11.56 -6.46
CA THR A 97 -1.45 10.77 -5.44
C THR A 97 -1.83 9.29 -5.50
N ALA A 98 -3.09 8.95 -5.77
CA ALA A 98 -3.52 7.56 -5.97
C ALA A 98 -2.77 6.86 -7.12
N ASN A 99 -2.62 7.54 -8.26
CA ASN A 99 -1.87 7.00 -9.41
C ASN A 99 -0.38 6.86 -9.09
N VAL A 100 0.21 7.87 -8.45
CA VAL A 100 1.64 7.86 -8.07
C VAL A 100 1.94 6.74 -7.08
N LEU A 101 1.15 6.59 -6.01
CA LEU A 101 1.34 5.52 -5.02
C LEU A 101 1.21 4.14 -5.66
N SER A 102 0.24 3.96 -6.56
CA SER A 102 0.04 2.69 -7.27
C SER A 102 1.21 2.34 -8.19
N ALA A 103 1.74 3.33 -8.91
CA ALA A 103 2.91 3.16 -9.76
C ALA A 103 4.16 2.82 -8.93
N ILE A 104 4.42 3.56 -7.84
CA ILE A 104 5.52 3.29 -6.91
C ILE A 104 5.41 1.87 -6.35
N TYR A 105 4.21 1.46 -5.93
CA TYR A 105 3.97 0.14 -5.37
C TYR A 105 4.30 -0.98 -6.36
N LEU A 106 3.86 -0.86 -7.62
CA LEU A 106 4.16 -1.84 -8.65
C LEU A 106 5.67 -1.96 -8.87
N VAL A 107 6.36 -0.82 -9.03
CA VAL A 107 7.81 -0.78 -9.23
C VAL A 107 8.53 -1.39 -8.02
N ALA A 108 8.14 -1.03 -6.81
CA ALA A 108 8.72 -1.57 -5.57
C ALA A 108 8.59 -3.08 -5.50
N ARG A 109 7.40 -3.65 -5.77
CA ARG A 109 7.20 -5.10 -5.78
C ARG A 109 8.04 -5.80 -6.84
N ILE A 110 8.17 -5.23 -8.03
CA ILE A 110 9.03 -5.80 -9.10
C ILE A 110 10.50 -5.82 -8.66
N ILE A 111 10.99 -4.72 -8.07
CA ILE A 111 12.38 -4.62 -7.59
C ILE A 111 12.62 -5.61 -6.45
N LEU A 112 11.76 -5.62 -5.43
CA LEU A 112 11.87 -6.51 -4.27
C LEU A 112 11.85 -7.99 -4.67
N ARG A 113 10.99 -8.36 -5.61
CA ARG A 113 10.93 -9.74 -6.11
C ARG A 113 12.21 -10.13 -6.83
N LYS A 114 12.73 -9.24 -7.69
CA LYS A 114 14.00 -9.50 -8.40
C LYS A 114 15.18 -9.60 -7.44
N SER A 115 15.24 -8.78 -6.39
CA SER A 115 16.33 -8.84 -5.41
C SER A 115 16.29 -10.15 -4.62
N LEU A 116 15.11 -10.57 -4.17
CA LEU A 116 14.94 -11.82 -3.42
C LEU A 116 15.23 -13.07 -4.25
N GLN A 117 14.94 -13.05 -5.57
CA GLN A 117 15.34 -14.13 -6.48
C GLN A 117 16.86 -14.23 -6.64
N ARG A 118 17.57 -13.09 -6.72
CA ARG A 118 19.03 -13.10 -6.78
C ARG A 118 19.68 -13.65 -5.51
N GLU A 119 19.08 -13.39 -4.35
CA GLU A 119 19.57 -13.94 -3.08
C GLU A 119 19.41 -15.46 -2.97
N SER A 120 18.42 -16.07 -3.65
CA SER A 120 18.25 -17.52 -3.65
C SER A 120 19.17 -18.26 -4.62
N ASP A 121 19.69 -17.56 -5.62
CA ASP A 121 20.54 -18.12 -6.69
C ASP A 121 22.04 -18.07 -6.35
N ASN A 122 22.42 -17.36 -5.28
CA ASN A 122 23.79 -17.24 -4.76
C ASN A 122 24.00 -18.16 -3.55
#